data_AF-A0A3D4LM95-F1
#
_entry.id   AF-A0A3D4LM95-F1
#
_cell.length_a   1.000
_cell.length_b   1.000
_cell.length_c   1.000
_cell.angle_alpha   90.00
_cell.angle_beta   90.00
_cell.angle_gamma   90.00
#
_symmetry.space_group_name_H-M   'P 1'
#
loop_
_entity.id
_entity.type
_entity.pdbx_description
1 polymer ?
#
loop_
_entity_poly.entity_id
_entity_poly.type
_entity_poly.pdbx_seq_one_letter_code
_entity_poly.pdbx_strand_id
1 'polypeptide(L)' 'MRPSKSTLDMELKSLRKKFKSTGFAAGCSREAIKTGADMLGWELDYLLDETLKAMQEYEKAKQ' A
#
# COMPACT_ATOMS: atom_id res chain seq x y z
N MET A 1 6.82 12.70 -3.45
CA MET A 1 7.53 11.45 -3.84
C MET A 1 8.76 11.35 -2.95
N ARG A 2 9.07 10.18 -2.36
CA ARG A 2 10.22 10.07 -1.45
C ARG A 2 11.52 9.99 -2.26
N PRO A 3 12.59 10.69 -1.88
CA PRO A 3 13.85 10.72 -2.63
C PRO A 3 14.49 9.34 -2.79
N SER A 4 14.34 8.47 -1.80
CA SER A 4 14.93 7.13 -1.79
C SER A 4 14.31 6.15 -2.79
N LYS A 5 13.10 6.43 -3.31
CA LYS A 5 12.31 5.50 -4.15
C LYS A 5 12.12 4.09 -3.54
N SER A 6 12.45 3.90 -2.27
CA SER A 6 12.41 2.62 -1.56
C SER A 6 11.10 2.44 -0.79
N THR A 7 10.64 1.19 -0.69
CA THR A 7 9.51 0.78 0.15
C THR A 7 9.90 0.67 1.62
N LEU A 8 11.20 0.50 1.92
CA LEU A 8 11.75 0.36 3.28
C LEU A 8 11.51 1.58 4.16
N ASP A 9 11.58 2.78 3.57
CA ASP A 9 11.36 4.02 4.33
C ASP A 9 9.88 4.30 4.58
N MET A 10 8.96 3.61 3.88
CA MET A 10 7.55 3.99 3.85
C MET A 10 6.78 3.44 5.06
N GLU A 11 6.20 4.33 5.86
CA GLU A 11 5.33 3.94 6.97
C GLU A 11 3.85 3.89 6.59
N LEU A 12 3.08 3.06 7.31
CA LEU A 12 1.63 2.90 7.21
C LEU A 12 0.86 4.24 7.19
N LYS A 13 1.23 5.20 8.06
CA LYS A 13 0.60 6.55 8.08
C LYS A 13 0.79 7.30 6.77
N SER A 14 1.99 7.18 6.17
CA SER A 14 2.28 7.80 4.87
C SER A 14 1.52 7.11 3.74
N LEU A 15 1.39 5.77 3.80
CA LEU A 15 0.64 4.99 2.83
C LEU A 15 -0.86 5.33 2.87
N ARG A 16 -1.48 5.39 4.05
CA ARG A 16 -2.87 5.85 4.22
C ARG A 16 -3.12 7.22 3.61
N LYS A 17 -2.20 8.17 3.83
CA LYS A 17 -2.31 9.52 3.26
C LYS A 17 -2.21 9.50 1.73
N LYS A 18 -1.31 8.68 1.17
CA LYS A 18 -1.21 8.46 -0.28
C LYS A 18 -2.45 7.78 -0.86
N PHE A 19 -3.00 6.77 -0.19
CA PHE A 19 -4.20 6.06 -0.62
C PHE A 19 -5.41 7.00 -0.81
N LYS A 20 -5.53 8.00 0.08
CA LYS A 20 -6.55 9.07 -0.01
C LYS A 20 -6.23 10.15 -1.05
N SER A 21 -4.98 10.27 -1.50
CA SER A 21 -4.61 11.24 -2.54
C SER A 21 -5.19 10.86 -3.90
N THR A 22 -5.65 11.86 -4.65
CA THR A 22 -6.25 11.68 -6.00
C THR A 22 -5.26 11.12 -7.01
N GLY A 23 -3.97 11.47 -6.90
CA GLY A 23 -2.92 10.97 -7.79
C GLY A 23 -2.65 9.46 -7.66
N PHE A 24 -2.87 8.88 -6.47
CA PHE A 24 -2.79 7.42 -6.30
C PHE A 24 -4.05 6.74 -6.87
N ALA A 25 -5.22 7.35 -6.70
CA ALA A 25 -6.48 6.85 -7.27
C ALA A 25 -6.52 6.87 -8.80
N ALA A 26 -5.74 7.75 -9.45
CA ALA A 26 -5.61 7.79 -10.90
C ALA A 26 -4.89 6.55 -11.48
N GLY A 27 -4.03 5.89 -10.68
CA GLY A 27 -3.31 4.68 -11.09
C GLY A 27 -3.83 3.38 -10.43
N CYS A 28 -4.77 3.49 -9.48
CA CYS A 28 -5.29 2.35 -8.72
C CYS A 28 -6.77 2.56 -8.40
N SER A 29 -7.63 1.64 -8.83
CA SER A 29 -9.06 1.70 -8.54
C SER A 29 -9.32 1.39 -7.07
N ARG A 30 -9.83 2.38 -6.32
CA ARG A 30 -10.21 2.20 -4.90
C ARG A 30 -11.31 1.16 -4.72
N GLU A 31 -12.22 1.09 -5.68
CA GLU A 31 -13.30 0.09 -5.66
C GLU A 31 -12.72 -1.30 -5.77
N ALA A 32 -11.78 -1.54 -6.70
CA ALA A 32 -11.14 -2.84 -6.84
C ALA A 32 -10.41 -3.26 -5.55
N ILE A 33 -9.71 -2.33 -4.90
CA ILE A 33 -9.02 -2.61 -3.62
C ILE A 33 -10.01 -2.93 -2.51
N LYS A 34 -11.12 -2.19 -2.43
CA LYS A 34 -12.16 -2.43 -1.43
C LYS A 34 -12.85 -3.78 -1.66
N THR A 35 -13.25 -4.07 -2.89
CA THR A 35 -13.82 -5.38 -3.26
C THR A 35 -12.86 -6.52 -2.95
N GLY A 36 -11.57 -6.36 -3.25
CA GLY A 36 -10.55 -7.35 -2.89
C GLY A 36 -10.44 -7.55 -1.37
N ALA A 37 -10.50 -6.47 -0.59
CA ALA A 37 -10.51 -6.54 0.87
C ALA A 37 -11.76 -7.26 1.39
N ASP A 38 -12.95 -6.92 0.88
CA ASP A 38 -14.23 -7.55 1.22
C ASP A 38 -14.25 -9.04 0.87
N MET A 39 -13.69 -9.43 -0.29
CA MET A 39 -13.57 -10.83 -0.72
C MET A 39 -12.67 -11.65 0.21
N LEU A 40 -11.64 -11.04 0.77
CA LEU A 40 -10.73 -11.66 1.74
C LEU A 40 -11.26 -11.59 3.17
N GLY A 41 -12.34 -10.83 3.41
CA GLY A 41 -12.84 -10.52 4.76
C GLY A 41 -11.84 -9.69 5.57
N TRP A 42 -11.01 -8.89 4.90
CA TRP A 42 -9.96 -8.09 5.51
C TRP A 42 -10.38 -6.63 5.61
N GLU A 43 -10.01 -6.00 6.71
CA GLU A 43 -10.08 -4.54 6.82
C GLU A 43 -9.10 -3.89 5.85
N LEU A 44 -9.52 -2.79 5.22
CA LEU A 44 -8.68 -2.04 4.28
C LEU A 44 -7.35 -1.62 4.92
N ASP A 45 -7.38 -1.28 6.20
CA ASP A 45 -6.20 -0.88 6.96
C ASP A 45 -5.18 -2.03 7.11
N TYR A 46 -5.69 -3.24 7.33
CA TYR A 46 -4.91 -4.47 7.44
C TYR A 46 -4.34 -4.90 6.09
N LEU A 47 -5.16 -4.86 5.02
CA LEU A 47 -4.71 -5.15 3.67
C LEU A 47 -3.54 -4.25 3.26
N LEU A 48 -3.64 -2.94 3.54
CA LEU A 48 -2.59 -1.98 3.21
C LEU A 48 -1.31 -2.22 4.01
N ASP A 49 -1.42 -2.63 5.28
CA ASP A 49 -0.27 -2.94 6.14
C ASP A 49 0.45 -4.20 5.66
N GLU A 50 -0.27 -5.30 5.45
CA GLU A 50 0.32 -6.56 5.00
C GLU A 50 0.95 -6.43 3.61
N THR A 51 0.30 -5.72 2.69
CA THR A 51 0.88 -5.46 1.36
C THR A 51 2.15 -4.61 1.47
N LEU A 52 2.19 -3.64 2.39
CA LEU A 52 3.37 -2.81 2.62
C LEU A 52 4.54 -3.64 3.18
N LYS A 53 4.27 -4.48 4.18
CA LYS A 53 5.28 -5.40 4.75
C LYS A 53 5.82 -6.34 3.69
N ALA A 54 4.95 -6.97 2.90
CA ALA A 54 5.36 -7.86 1.82
C ALA A 54 6.25 -7.14 0.78
N MET A 55 5.93 -5.90 0.42
CA MET A 55 6.77 -5.09 -0.47
C MET A 55 8.15 -4.79 0.14
N GLN A 56 8.19 -4.46 1.45
CA GLN A 56 9.44 -4.21 2.16
C GLN A 56 10.31 -5.46 2.26
N GLU A 57 9.72 -6.60 2.61
CA GLU A 57 10.42 -7.88 2.67
C GLU A 57 10.94 -8.29 1.30
N TYR A 58 10.13 -8.11 0.25
CA TYR A 58 10.56 -8.38 -1.12
C TYR A 58 11.75 -7.51 -1.53
N GLU A 59 11.76 -6.22 -1.18
CA GLU A 59 12.88 -5.34 -1.46
C GLU A 59 14.13 -5.76 -0.67
N LYS A 60 14.00 -6.11 0.61
CA LYS A 60 15.12 -6.66 1.42
C LYS A 60 15.67 -7.96 0.84
N ALA A 61 14.80 -8.86 0.38
CA ALA A 61 15.20 -10.15 -0.18
C ALA A 61 15.88 -10.02 -1.55
N LYS A 62 15.68 -8.89 -2.23
CA LYS A 62 16.29 -8.58 -3.54
C LYS A 62 17.61 -7.81 -3.45
N GLN A 63 18.00 -7.42 -2.24
CA GLN A 63 19.16 -6.58 -1.95
C GLN A 63 20.38 -7.45 -1.61
#